data_AF-A0A6C0IV32-F1
#
_entry.id   AF-A0A6C0IV32-F1
#
_cell.length_a   1.000
_cell.length_b   1.000
_cell.length_c   1.000
_cell.angle_alpha   90.00
_cell.angle_beta   90.00
_cell.angle_gamma   90.00
#
_symmetry.space_group_name_H-M   'P 1'
#
loop_
_entity.id
_entity.type
_entity.pdbx_description
1 polymer ?
#
loop_
_entity_poly.entity_id
_entity_poly.type
_entity_poly.pdbx_seq_one_letter_code
_entity_poly.pdbx_strand_id
1 'polypeptide(L)'
;MYMSDIATKITIEQSSEIKIEKTQFQKMMFLMNALEKGWSVKKQQDKYIFTKKHENKREIFEENYLERFIVSNSTDYSLFETR
;
A
#
# COMPACT_ATOMS: atom_id res chain seq x y z
N MET A 1 -43.36 33.06 18.35
CA MET A 1 -42.53 32.17 19.18
C MET A 1 -42.66 30.76 18.64
N TYR A 2 -41.77 30.38 17.73
CA TYR A 2 -41.48 28.99 17.37
C TYR A 2 -39.99 28.98 17.00
N MET A 3 -39.19 28.29 17.81
CA MET A 3 -37.80 28.01 17.51
C MET A 3 -37.80 26.90 16.45
N SER A 4 -37.24 27.17 15.28
CA SER A 4 -36.96 26.12 14.30
C SER A 4 -35.71 25.37 14.74
N ASP A 5 -35.84 24.09 15.05
CA ASP A 5 -34.70 23.21 15.29
C ASP A 5 -33.88 23.08 13.99
N ILE A 6 -32.82 23.88 13.88
CA ILE A 6 -31.82 23.72 12.83
C ILE A 6 -31.07 22.43 13.17
N ALA A 7 -31.46 21.33 12.51
CA ALA A 7 -30.72 20.09 12.56
C ALA A 7 -29.29 20.35 12.07
N THR A 8 -28.37 20.56 13.00
CA THR A 8 -26.97 20.74 12.71
C THR A 8 -26.46 19.39 12.24
N LYS A 9 -26.09 19.28 10.96
CA LYS A 9 -25.32 18.14 10.48
C LYS A 9 -23.95 18.19 11.17
N ILE A 10 -23.80 17.38 12.21
CA ILE A 10 -22.50 17.16 12.84
C ILE A 10 -21.74 16.21 11.92
N THR A 11 -20.84 16.75 11.11
CA THR A 11 -19.83 15.95 10.43
C THR A 11 -18.75 15.64 11.45
N ILE A 12 -18.76 14.42 11.99
CA ILE A 12 -17.65 13.92 12.81
C ILE A 12 -16.54 13.52 11.84
N GLU A 13 -15.57 14.40 11.60
CA GLU A 13 -14.32 14.00 10.97
C GLU A 13 -13.54 13.15 11.96
N GLN A 14 -13.77 11.83 11.91
CA GLN A 14 -12.97 10.89 12.66
C GLN A 14 -11.59 10.84 11.99
N SER A 15 -10.62 11.57 12.55
CA SER A 15 -9.20 11.32 12.30
C SER A 15 -8.86 9.94 12.85
N SER A 16 -9.16 8.91 12.06
CA SER A 16 -8.77 7.54 12.38
C SER A 16 -7.27 7.44 12.17
N GLU A 17 -6.51 7.52 13.26
CA GLU A 17 -5.09 7.21 13.25
C GLU A 17 -4.91 5.76 12.78
N ILE A 18 -4.38 5.56 11.57
CA ILE A 18 -4.13 4.24 11.01
C ILE A 18 -2.77 3.77 11.52
N LYS A 19 -2.78 2.84 12.48
CA LYS A 19 -1.57 2.13 12.90
C LYS A 19 -1.34 0.96 11.93
N ILE A 20 -0.30 1.07 11.12
CA ILE A 20 0.14 0.02 10.19
C ILE A 20 1.57 -0.39 10.50
N GLU A 21 1.86 -1.68 10.42
CA GLU A 21 3.23 -2.17 10.56
C GLU A 21 4.09 -1.69 9.40
N LYS A 22 5.34 -1.28 9.69
CA LYS A 22 6.28 -0.80 8.66
C LYS A 22 6.45 -1.78 7.51
N THR A 23 6.59 -3.07 7.81
CA THR A 23 6.76 -4.13 6.80
C THR A 23 5.55 -4.24 5.87
N GLN A 24 4.34 -4.14 6.42
CA GLN A 24 3.09 -4.14 5.68
C GLN A 24 2.99 -2.90 4.77
N PHE A 25 3.33 -1.72 5.28
CA PHE A 25 3.34 -0.49 4.48
C PHE A 25 4.34 -0.58 3.31
N GLN A 26 5.55 -1.07 3.57
CA GLN A 26 6.55 -1.25 2.51
C GLN A 26 6.12 -2.29 1.47
N LYS A 27 5.47 -3.39 1.90
CA LYS A 27 4.84 -4.36 0.99
C LYS A 27 3.81 -3.69 0.09
N MET A 28 2.94 -2.85 0.65
CA MET A 28 1.95 -2.08 -0.12
C MET A 28 2.64 -1.16 -1.13
N MET A 29 3.64 -0.39 -0.71
CA MET A 29 4.39 0.51 -1.60
C MET A 29 5.06 -0.25 -2.75
N PHE A 30 5.67 -1.40 -2.48
CA PHE A 30 6.29 -2.23 -3.51
C PHE A 30 5.28 -2.72 -4.56
N LEU A 31 4.13 -3.22 -4.09
CA LEU A 31 3.04 -3.66 -4.97
C LEU A 31 2.53 -2.50 -5.82
N MET A 32 2.29 -1.34 -5.23
CA MET A 32 1.85 -0.13 -5.94
C MET A 32 2.86 0.28 -7.01
N ASN A 33 4.15 0.32 -6.69
CA ASN A 33 5.21 0.65 -7.66
C ASN A 33 5.25 -0.30 -8.86
N ALA A 34 4.96 -1.58 -8.65
CA ALA A 34 4.88 -2.54 -9.75
C ALA A 34 3.67 -2.26 -10.65
N LEU A 35 2.52 -1.97 -10.06
CA LEU A 35 1.31 -1.61 -10.80
C LEU A 35 1.52 -0.35 -11.66
N GLU A 36 2.13 0.71 -11.10
CA GLU A 36 2.47 1.95 -11.83
C GLU A 36 3.42 1.69 -13.01
N LYS A 37 4.31 0.70 -12.89
CA LYS A 37 5.22 0.29 -13.97
C LYS A 37 4.58 -0.66 -14.98
N GLY A 38 3.26 -0.87 -14.91
CA GLY A 38 2.49 -1.68 -15.85
C GLY A 38 2.59 -3.19 -15.60
N TRP A 39 2.99 -3.61 -14.40
CA TRP A 39 2.87 -5.01 -13.99
C TRP A 39 1.45 -5.32 -13.54
N SER A 40 1.00 -6.54 -13.80
CA SER A 40 -0.15 -7.15 -13.13
C SER A 40 0.37 -8.02 -11.99
N VAL A 41 -0.27 -7.95 -10.82
CA VAL A 41 0.12 -8.76 -9.65
C VAL A 41 -1.01 -9.66 -9.22
N LYS A 42 -0.74 -10.95 -9.06
CA LYS A 42 -1.67 -11.95 -8.54
C LYS A 42 -1.11 -12.57 -7.26
N LYS A 43 -1.85 -12.46 -6.15
CA LYS A 43 -1.57 -13.25 -4.95
C LYS A 43 -2.13 -14.66 -5.11
N GLN A 44 -1.34 -15.68 -4.80
CA GLN A 44 -1.77 -17.07 -4.78
C GLN A 44 -1.09 -17.79 -3.62
N GLN A 45 -1.87 -18.17 -2.60
CA GLN A 45 -1.35 -18.75 -1.36
C GLN A 45 -0.23 -17.84 -0.80
N ASP A 46 0.96 -18.39 -0.59
CA ASP A 46 2.11 -17.69 -0.02
C ASP A 46 3.01 -17.10 -1.11
N LYS A 47 2.45 -16.76 -2.28
CA LYS A 47 3.21 -16.22 -3.41
C LYS A 47 2.55 -15.01 -4.05
N TYR A 48 3.39 -14.15 -4.60
CA TYR A 48 3.02 -13.06 -5.49
C TYR A 48 3.58 -13.31 -6.89
N ILE A 49 2.70 -13.29 -7.89
CA ILE A 49 3.04 -13.51 -9.28
C ILE A 49 2.90 -12.17 -10.01
N PHE A 50 4.01 -11.66 -10.52
CA PHE A 50 4.07 -10.42 -11.29
C PHE A 50 4.16 -10.79 -12.77
N THR A 51 3.32 -10.18 -13.61
CA THR A 51 3.35 -10.38 -15.06
C THR A 51 3.31 -9.04 -15.80
N LYS A 52 4.10 -8.90 -16.86
CA LYS A 52 4.11 -7.71 -17.71
C LYS A 52 3.92 -8.13 -19.16
N LYS A 53 2.65 -8.15 -19.60
CA LYS A 53 2.22 -8.78 -20.86
C LYS A 53 2.92 -8.21 -22.09
N HIS A 54 3.11 -6.90 -22.15
CA HIS A 54 3.75 -6.24 -23.30
C HIS A 54 5.26 -6.48 -23.37
N GLU A 55 5.89 -6.97 -22.29
CA GLU A 55 7.32 -7.34 -22.25
C GLU A 55 7.53 -8.86 -22.15
N ASN A 56 6.46 -9.67 -22.15
CA ASN A 56 6.50 -11.12 -21.89
C ASN A 56 7.29 -11.51 -20.61
N LYS A 57 7.30 -10.65 -19.58
CA LYS A 57 8.00 -10.91 -18.31
C LYS A 57 7.08 -11.52 -17.28
N ARG A 58 7.63 -12.43 -16.46
CA ARG A 58 6.96 -13.05 -15.32
C ARG A 58 7.95 -13.29 -14.18
N GLU A 59 7.59 -12.84 -12.99
CA GLU A 59 8.37 -13.02 -11.78
C GLU A 59 7.47 -13.61 -10.68
N ILE A 60 8.02 -14.50 -9.84
CA ILE A 60 7.31 -15.12 -8.73
C ILE A 60 8.12 -14.91 -7.48
N PHE A 61 7.48 -14.35 -6.46
CA PHE A 61 8.07 -14.15 -5.14
C PHE A 61 7.28 -14.93 -4.11
N GLU A 62 7.96 -15.79 -3.33
CA GLU A 62 7.39 -16.29 -2.07
C GLU A 62 7.17 -15.10 -1.13
N GLU A 63 6.10 -15.09 -0.36
CA GLU A 63 5.69 -13.96 0.47
C GLU A 63 6.74 -13.64 1.54
N ASN A 64 7.30 -14.67 2.17
CA ASN A 64 8.39 -14.53 3.15
C ASN A 64 9.68 -13.98 2.51
N TYR A 65 9.98 -14.36 1.28
CA TYR A 65 11.12 -13.85 0.53
C TYR A 65 10.88 -12.40 0.11
N LEU A 66 9.68 -12.08 -0.35
CA LEU A 66 9.29 -10.72 -0.73
C LEU A 66 9.42 -9.77 0.46
N GLU A 67 8.93 -10.15 1.63
CA GLU A 67 9.07 -9.36 2.86
C GLU A 67 10.54 -9.11 3.20
N ARG A 68 11.36 -10.16 3.21
CA ARG A 68 12.81 -10.04 3.49
C ARG A 68 13.51 -9.16 2.45
N PHE A 69 13.18 -9.33 1.18
CA PHE A 69 13.73 -8.54 0.07
C PHE A 69 13.36 -7.06 0.21
N ILE A 70 12.10 -6.77 0.54
CA ILE A 70 11.63 -5.39 0.72
C ILE A 70 12.35 -4.78 1.93
N VAL A 71 12.43 -5.48 3.07
CA VAL A 71 13.15 -4.99 4.25
C VAL A 71 14.64 -4.77 3.95
N SER A 72 15.29 -5.67 3.22
CA SER A 72 16.72 -5.54 2.89
C SER A 72 17.03 -4.43 1.89
N ASN A 73 16.08 -4.07 1.02
CA ASN A 73 16.26 -3.03 -0.02
C ASN A 73 15.64 -1.67 0.37
N SER A 74 14.95 -1.58 1.50
CA SER A 74 14.31 -0.35 1.98
C SER A 74 15.14 0.43 3.01
N THR A 75 16.44 0.12 3.14
CA THR A 75 17.41 0.86 3.95
C THR A 75 17.84 2.21 3.33
N ASP A 76 17.11 2.71 2.34
CA ASP A 76 17.30 4.08 1.84
C ASP A 76 16.32 5.03 2.56
N TYR A 77 16.87 5.77 3.54
CA TYR A 77 16.13 6.66 4.44
C TYR A 77 15.68 7.98 3.77
N SER A 78 15.97 8.18 2.49
CA SER A 78 15.75 9.44 1.77
C SER A 78 14.29 9.80 1.49
N LEU A 79 13.31 8.90 1.74
CA LEU A 79 11.89 9.13 1.41
C LEU A 79 11.05 9.76 2.53
N PHE A 80 11.61 10.00 3.72
CA PHE A 80 10.91 10.70 4.82
C PHE A 80 11.60 11.99 5.26
N GLU A 81 12.71 12.38 4.62
CA GLU A 81 13.42 13.62 4.89
C GLU A 81 13.16 14.66 3.79
N THR A 82 11.90 15.04 3.55
CA THR A 82 11.59 16.40 3.07
C THR A 82 10.14 16.80 3.36
N ARG A 83 9.96 17.46 4.51
CA ARG A 83 9.12 18.65 4.80
C ARG A 83 8.44 18.57 6.15
#